data_AF-A0A1S8ABN2-F1
#
_entry.id   AF-A0A1S8ABN2-F1
#
_cell.length_a   1.000
_cell.length_b   1.000
_cell.length_c   1.000
_cell.angle_alpha   90.00
_cell.angle_beta   90.00
_cell.angle_gamma   90.00
#
_symmetry.space_group_name_H-M   'P 1'
#
loop_
_entity.id
_entity.type
_entity.pdbx_description
1 polymer ?
#
loop_
_entity_poly.entity_id
_entity_poly.type
_entity_poly.pdbx_seq_one_letter_code
_entity_poly.pdbx_strand_id
1 'polypeptide(L)'
;TTLMLHDLPKLRFLYPGMHTWEWPALETLVVYGCDKLKIFAADLSQNNGNDQLGIPAQQPLLPLEKIVPNLKELSLSGKDVKMILQADFPQHLFGSLRQLEIAADDSACFPIWNVLERFHNLEMLSLLFFPSHEELFSMEGCLEKHAGKLAMIKELQLYWHYHLEQLCKQDSKLGPIFQYLEILKQKLWCDS
;
A
#
# COMPACT_ATOMS: atom_id res chain seq x y z
N THR A 1 0.23 -18.25 4.22
CA THR A 1 0.52 -17.89 5.64
C THR A 1 0.30 -16.41 5.85
N THR A 2 -0.14 -15.99 7.03
CA THR A 2 -0.54 -14.60 7.31
C THR A 2 0.17 -14.05 8.54
N LEU A 3 0.63 -12.79 8.46
CA LEU A 3 1.11 -12.01 9.60
C LEU A 3 0.29 -10.72 9.71
N MET A 4 -0.23 -10.46 10.90
CA MET A 4 -1.01 -9.26 11.21
C MET A 4 -0.36 -8.50 12.36
N LEU A 5 -0.16 -7.19 12.16
CA LEU A 5 0.43 -6.27 13.13
C LEU A 5 -0.50 -5.07 13.26
N HIS A 6 -1.16 -4.96 14.40
CA HIS A 6 -2.15 -3.91 14.67
C HIS A 6 -1.77 -3.13 15.92
N ASP A 7 -1.79 -1.79 15.83
CA ASP A 7 -1.68 -0.87 16.95
C ASP A 7 -0.46 -1.13 17.84
N LEU A 8 0.68 -1.32 17.18
CA LEU A 8 1.99 -1.47 17.83
C LEU A 8 2.84 -0.21 17.62
N PRO A 9 2.49 0.96 18.19
CA PRO A 9 3.17 2.24 17.93
C PRO A 9 4.59 2.30 18.50
N LYS A 10 4.97 1.31 19.34
CA LYS A 10 6.32 1.17 19.89
C LYS A 10 7.16 0.12 19.13
N LEU A 11 6.55 -0.70 18.28
CA LEU A 11 7.23 -1.72 17.51
C LEU A 11 8.16 -1.03 16.51
N ARG A 12 9.45 -1.33 16.60
CA ARG A 12 10.47 -0.76 15.70
C ARG A 12 10.96 -1.78 14.69
N PHE A 13 11.02 -3.03 15.11
CA PHE A 13 11.61 -4.13 14.38
C PHE A 13 10.79 -5.39 14.68
N LEU A 14 10.56 -6.23 13.68
CA LEU A 14 9.98 -7.56 13.92
C LEU A 14 11.01 -8.55 14.46
N TYR A 15 12.30 -8.23 14.34
CA TYR A 15 13.36 -9.06 14.88
C TYR A 15 14.65 -8.25 15.14
N PRO A 16 15.31 -8.40 16.29
CA PRO A 16 16.55 -7.67 16.62
C PRO A 16 17.86 -8.38 16.26
N GLY A 17 17.85 -9.54 15.58
CA GLY A 17 19.03 -10.41 15.43
C GLY A 17 19.53 -10.68 13.99
N MET A 18 20.82 -11.00 13.87
CA MET A 18 21.61 -11.18 12.63
C MET A 18 21.24 -12.38 11.74
N HIS A 19 20.13 -13.07 12.00
CA HIS A 19 19.69 -14.21 11.21
C HIS A 19 18.57 -13.75 10.28
N THR A 20 18.86 -13.70 8.98
CA THR A 20 17.88 -13.46 7.93
C THR A 20 16.98 -14.69 7.83
N TRP A 21 15.89 -14.70 8.59
CA TRP A 21 14.80 -15.60 8.28
C TRP A 21 14.17 -15.10 6.99
N GLU A 22 14.35 -15.87 5.93
CA GLU A 22 13.46 -15.79 4.79
C GLU A 22 12.08 -16.20 5.29
N TRP A 23 11.04 -15.45 4.91
CA TRP A 23 9.66 -15.84 5.16
C TRP A 23 9.08 -16.37 3.85
N PRO A 24 9.64 -17.46 3.28
CA PRO A 24 9.28 -17.90 1.92
C PRO A 24 7.81 -18.31 1.82
N ALA A 25 7.18 -18.65 2.95
CA ALA A 25 5.78 -19.06 3.00
C ALA A 25 4.81 -17.92 3.35
N LEU A 26 5.28 -16.69 3.61
CA LEU A 26 4.39 -15.56 3.91
C LEU A 26 3.69 -15.10 2.63
N GLU A 27 2.37 -15.09 2.66
CA GLU A 27 1.52 -14.72 1.51
C GLU A 27 0.68 -13.47 1.80
N THR A 28 0.34 -13.23 3.07
CA THR A 28 -0.46 -12.08 3.50
C THR A 28 0.27 -11.32 4.60
N LEU A 29 0.46 -10.01 4.41
CA LEU A 29 1.02 -9.10 5.41
C LEU A 29 0.05 -7.96 5.68
N VAL A 30 -0.36 -7.79 6.94
CA VAL A 30 -1.22 -6.70 7.40
C VAL A 30 -0.48 -5.87 8.43
N VAL A 31 -0.36 -4.56 8.20
CA VAL A 31 0.29 -3.63 9.14
C VAL A 31 -0.52 -2.34 9.28
N TYR A 32 -1.04 -2.12 10.48
CA TYR A 32 -1.79 -0.92 10.87
C TYR A 32 -1.34 -0.40 12.25
N GLY A 33 -1.33 0.91 12.44
CA GLY A 33 -0.99 1.54 13.74
C GLY A 33 0.44 1.26 14.23
N CYS A 34 1.38 0.94 13.33
CA CYS A 34 2.76 0.57 13.65
C CYS A 34 3.76 1.68 13.27
N ASP A 35 3.55 2.90 13.76
CA ASP A 35 4.25 4.12 13.27
C ASP A 35 5.79 4.10 13.30
N LYS A 36 6.36 3.32 14.22
CA LYS A 36 7.80 3.19 14.39
C LYS A 36 8.39 1.99 13.65
N LEU A 37 7.54 1.13 13.09
CA LEU A 37 7.98 -0.02 12.31
C LEU A 37 8.38 0.48 10.94
N LYS A 38 9.68 0.44 10.65
CA LYS A 38 10.17 0.70 9.30
C LYS A 38 10.01 -0.58 8.48
N ILE A 39 8.87 -0.72 7.81
CA ILE A 39 8.57 -1.88 6.96
C ILE A 39 9.42 -1.83 5.68
N PHE A 40 9.63 -0.62 5.15
CA PHE A 40 10.32 -0.35 3.89
C PHE A 40 11.59 0.45 4.17
N ALA A 41 12.75 -0.15 3.91
CA ALA A 41 14.01 0.55 3.90
C ALA A 41 14.19 1.29 2.57
N ALA A 42 13.71 2.53 2.47
CA ALA A 42 14.02 3.36 1.30
C ALA A 42 15.50 3.82 1.30
N ASP A 43 16.14 3.88 2.47
CA ASP A 43 17.49 4.41 2.65
C ASP A 43 18.50 3.28 2.89
N LEU A 44 18.99 2.66 1.81
CA LEU A 44 20.27 1.93 1.83
C LEU A 44 21.41 2.73 1.17
N SER A 45 21.16 3.97 0.78
CA SER A 45 22.23 4.90 0.38
C SER A 45 22.25 6.09 1.34
N GLN A 46 23.43 6.43 1.84
CA GLN A 46 23.73 7.52 2.79
C GLN A 46 23.59 7.14 4.27
N ASN A 47 24.62 6.46 4.80
CA ASN A 47 25.25 6.98 6.01
C ASN A 47 26.76 6.97 5.85
N ASN A 48 27.26 7.97 5.11
CA ASN A 48 28.64 8.42 5.26
C ASN A 48 28.67 9.41 6.42
N GLY A 49 29.31 9.02 7.52
CA GLY A 49 29.87 9.95 8.49
C GLY A 49 29.35 9.79 9.93
N ASN A 50 30.32 9.48 10.80
CA ASN A 50 30.56 10.08 12.12
C ASN A 50 29.60 9.88 13.31
N ASP A 51 29.36 8.63 13.72
CA ASP A 51 29.10 8.31 15.14
C ASP A 51 30.28 7.52 15.74
N GLN A 52 30.93 8.10 16.75
CA GLN A 52 32.13 7.58 17.45
C GLN A 52 31.85 6.36 18.36
N LEU A 53 31.03 5.41 17.93
CA LEU A 53 30.71 4.22 18.73
C LEU A 53 30.84 2.88 17.99
N GLY A 54 31.45 2.85 16.81
CA GLY A 54 32.00 1.61 16.23
C GLY A 54 31.03 0.45 15.99
N ILE A 55 29.73 0.68 16.15
CA ILE A 55 28.67 -0.27 15.80
C ILE A 55 27.99 0.34 14.58
N PRO A 56 28.06 -0.29 13.39
CA PRO A 56 27.21 0.12 12.29
C PRO A 56 25.79 0.01 12.83
N ALA A 57 25.02 1.10 12.78
CA ALA A 57 23.60 1.08 13.10
C ALA A 57 22.89 0.23 12.04
N GLN A 58 23.06 -1.09 12.12
CA GLN A 58 22.28 -2.09 11.43
C GLN A 58 20.89 -1.99 12.06
N GLN A 59 20.11 -1.01 11.61
CA GLN A 59 18.68 -1.01 11.85
C GLN A 59 18.18 -2.34 11.28
N PRO A 60 17.62 -3.25 12.09
CA PRO A 60 17.05 -4.48 11.56
C PRO A 60 15.80 -4.12 10.77
N LEU A 61 16.01 -3.83 9.51
CA LEU A 61 14.97 -3.59 8.53
C LEU A 61 14.40 -4.95 8.16
N LEU A 62 13.09 -5.01 7.89
CA LEU A 62 12.53 -6.21 7.28
C LEU A 62 13.26 -6.43 5.94
N PRO A 63 13.82 -7.62 5.66
CA PRO A 63 14.45 -7.92 4.40
C PRO A 63 13.36 -8.11 3.34
N LEU A 64 12.74 -7.01 2.94
CA LEU A 64 11.58 -6.94 2.10
C LEU A 64 11.79 -7.66 0.76
N GLU A 65 12.98 -7.52 0.18
CA GLU A 65 13.44 -8.24 -1.01
C GLU A 65 13.27 -9.76 -0.90
N LYS A 66 13.28 -10.30 0.32
CA LYS A 66 13.12 -11.73 0.61
C LYS A 66 11.68 -12.13 0.93
N ILE A 67 10.82 -11.18 1.31
CA ILE A 67 9.45 -11.46 1.80
C ILE A 67 8.42 -11.16 0.72
N VAL A 68 8.52 -10.00 0.07
CA VAL A 68 7.54 -9.52 -0.92
C VAL A 68 7.40 -10.39 -2.16
N PRO A 69 8.44 -11.07 -2.69
CA PRO A 69 8.26 -11.90 -3.87
C PRO A 69 7.19 -12.99 -3.74
N ASN A 70 6.82 -13.39 -2.53
CA ASN A 70 5.78 -14.40 -2.27
C ASN A 70 4.47 -13.79 -1.76
N LEU A 71 4.43 -12.48 -1.46
CA LEU A 71 3.22 -11.83 -0.98
C LEU A 71 2.18 -11.74 -2.10
N LYS A 72 0.98 -12.24 -1.79
CA LYS A 72 -0.23 -12.14 -2.61
C LYS A 72 -1.12 -11.00 -2.12
N GLU A 73 -1.08 -10.72 -0.81
CA GLU A 73 -1.94 -9.75 -0.14
C GLU A 73 -1.12 -8.85 0.78
N LEU A 74 -1.37 -7.55 0.69
CA LEU A 74 -0.68 -6.53 1.47
C LEU A 74 -1.68 -5.48 1.95
N SER A 75 -1.73 -5.25 3.26
CA SER A 75 -2.54 -4.21 3.89
C SER A 75 -1.64 -3.25 4.65
N LEU A 76 -1.69 -1.96 4.30
CA LEU A 76 -0.79 -0.92 4.83
C LEU A 76 -1.50 0.42 5.07
N SER A 77 -0.86 1.29 5.85
CA SER A 77 -1.23 2.70 5.90
C SER A 77 -0.85 3.43 4.61
N GLY A 78 -1.58 4.50 4.29
CA GLY A 78 -1.29 5.36 3.14
C GLY A 78 0.10 5.99 3.22
N LYS A 79 0.57 6.28 4.44
CA LYS A 79 1.92 6.76 4.72
C LYS A 79 2.97 5.73 4.28
N ASP A 80 2.80 4.45 4.64
CA ASP A 80 3.75 3.40 4.28
C ASP A 80 3.74 3.13 2.78
N VAL A 81 2.57 3.14 2.14
CA VAL A 81 2.47 3.02 0.67
C VAL A 81 3.24 4.15 -0.02
N LYS A 82 3.14 5.40 0.44
CA LYS A 82 3.92 6.51 -0.13
C LYS A 82 5.42 6.30 0.00
N MET A 83 5.88 5.76 1.13
CA MET A 83 7.30 5.40 1.29
C MET A 83 7.74 4.35 0.26
N ILE A 84 6.90 3.35 -0.01
CA ILE A 84 7.16 2.38 -1.09
C ILE A 84 7.27 3.10 -2.44
N LEU A 85 6.33 3.99 -2.74
CA LEU A 85 6.30 4.69 -4.03
C LEU A 85 7.52 5.59 -4.25
N GLN A 86 8.09 6.14 -3.18
CA GLN A 86 9.30 6.96 -3.22
C GLN A 86 10.60 6.13 -3.23
N ALA A 87 10.54 4.87 -2.79
CA ALA A 87 11.69 3.98 -2.74
C ALA A 87 12.04 3.37 -4.10
N ASP A 88 13.34 3.23 -4.35
CA ASP A 88 13.92 2.61 -5.55
C ASP A 88 13.92 1.07 -5.47
N PHE A 89 12.74 0.47 -5.25
CA PHE A 89 12.61 -0.98 -5.34
C PHE A 89 12.44 -1.43 -6.79
N PRO A 90 13.03 -2.57 -7.17
CA PRO A 90 12.84 -3.11 -8.51
C PRO A 90 11.37 -3.49 -8.73
N GLN A 91 10.84 -3.20 -9.92
CA GLN A 91 9.42 -3.36 -10.23
C GLN A 91 8.91 -4.80 -10.03
N HIS A 92 9.76 -5.79 -10.30
CA HIS A 92 9.41 -7.22 -10.17
C HIS A 92 9.22 -7.66 -8.71
N LEU A 93 9.65 -6.87 -7.73
CA LEU A 93 9.54 -7.20 -6.31
C LEU A 93 8.08 -7.50 -5.92
N PHE A 94 7.14 -6.74 -6.48
CA PHE A 94 5.70 -6.87 -6.21
C PHE A 94 4.97 -7.74 -7.24
N GLY A 95 5.69 -8.53 -8.04
CA GLY A 95 5.12 -9.30 -9.15
C GLY A 95 4.09 -10.36 -8.73
N SER A 96 4.17 -10.87 -7.51
CA SER A 96 3.20 -11.84 -6.96
C SER A 96 2.00 -11.19 -6.27
N LEU A 97 2.05 -9.88 -6.02
CA LEU A 97 0.98 -9.19 -5.32
C LEU A 97 -0.26 -9.12 -6.20
N ARG A 98 -1.42 -9.47 -5.62
CA ARG A 98 -2.73 -9.47 -6.29
C ARG A 98 -3.73 -8.58 -5.57
N GLN A 99 -3.59 -8.43 -4.26
CA GLN A 99 -4.50 -7.63 -3.45
C GLN A 99 -3.71 -6.60 -2.64
N LEU A 100 -4.16 -5.35 -2.72
CA LEU A 100 -3.62 -4.26 -1.92
C LEU A 100 -4.75 -3.55 -1.19
N GLU A 101 -4.60 -3.42 0.11
CA GLU A 101 -5.48 -2.64 0.97
C GLU A 101 -4.71 -1.47 1.56
N ILE A 102 -5.31 -0.28 1.47
CA ILE A 102 -4.69 0.97 1.90
C ILE A 102 -5.64 1.65 2.85
N ALA A 103 -5.23 1.83 4.11
CA ALA A 103 -5.92 2.72 5.01
C ALA A 103 -5.45 4.16 4.79
N ALA A 104 -6.39 5.10 4.77
CA ALA A 104 -6.07 6.52 4.66
C ALA A 104 -5.11 6.93 5.77
N ASP A 105 -4.20 7.83 5.42
CA ASP A 105 -3.46 8.63 6.38
C ASP A 105 -4.11 10.03 6.46
N ASP A 106 -3.65 10.86 7.40
CA ASP A 106 -4.15 12.24 7.58
C ASP A 106 -3.73 13.19 6.42
N SER A 107 -3.35 12.66 5.26
CA SER A 107 -2.89 13.47 4.14
C SER A 107 -4.02 13.96 3.25
N ALA A 108 -3.86 15.19 2.75
CA ALA A 108 -4.83 15.78 1.84
C ALA A 108 -4.77 15.21 0.40
N CYS A 109 -3.67 14.56 0.01
CA CYS A 109 -3.51 14.03 -1.35
C CYS A 109 -2.78 12.69 -1.34
N PHE A 110 -3.42 11.68 -1.94
CA PHE A 110 -2.86 10.35 -2.05
C PHE A 110 -2.61 9.98 -3.51
N PRO A 111 -1.38 9.55 -3.88
CA PRO A 111 -0.96 9.35 -5.26
C PRO A 111 -1.46 8.00 -5.82
N ILE A 112 -2.79 7.86 -5.97
CA ILE A 112 -3.41 6.58 -6.38
C ILE A 112 -2.91 6.07 -7.73
N TRP A 113 -2.61 6.98 -8.66
CA TRP A 113 -2.11 6.61 -9.99
C TRP A 113 -0.74 5.94 -9.90
N ASN A 114 0.15 6.44 -9.03
CA ASN A 114 1.48 5.85 -8.79
C ASN A 114 1.36 4.46 -8.15
N VAL A 115 0.32 4.19 -7.35
CA VAL A 115 0.01 2.85 -6.85
C VAL A 115 -0.22 1.89 -8.02
N LEU A 116 -1.04 2.27 -9.00
CA LEU A 116 -1.28 1.46 -10.20
C LEU A 116 -0.01 1.26 -11.04
N GLU A 117 0.90 2.23 -11.05
CA GLU A 117 2.20 2.07 -11.73
C GLU A 117 3.13 1.09 -11.00
N ARG A 118 3.16 1.14 -9.67
CA ARG A 118 4.05 0.33 -8.85
C ARG A 118 3.59 -1.12 -8.77
N PHE A 119 2.30 -1.34 -8.53
CA PHE A 119 1.72 -2.66 -8.29
C PHE A 119 0.94 -3.14 -9.52
N HIS A 120 1.69 -3.58 -10.54
CA HIS A 120 1.17 -3.83 -11.89
C HIS A 120 0.30 -5.09 -12.04
N ASN A 121 0.31 -6.02 -11.07
CA ASN A 121 -0.49 -7.25 -11.11
C ASN A 121 -1.67 -7.24 -10.13
N LEU A 122 -2.09 -6.05 -9.67
CA LEU A 122 -3.24 -5.95 -8.77
C LEU A 122 -4.54 -6.34 -9.46
N GLU A 123 -5.27 -7.25 -8.83
CA GLU A 123 -6.62 -7.66 -9.18
C GLU A 123 -7.65 -7.06 -8.23
N MET A 124 -7.27 -6.79 -6.98
CA MET A 124 -8.12 -6.16 -5.97
C MET A 124 -7.43 -4.98 -5.32
N LEU A 125 -8.13 -3.85 -5.25
CA LEU A 125 -7.71 -2.66 -4.53
C LEU A 125 -8.78 -2.28 -3.50
N SER A 126 -8.38 -2.19 -2.24
CA SER A 126 -9.25 -1.78 -1.13
C SER A 126 -8.76 -0.46 -0.54
N LEU A 127 -9.66 0.52 -0.42
CA LEU A 127 -9.36 1.86 0.08
C LEU A 127 -10.22 2.15 1.30
N LEU A 128 -9.57 2.31 2.46
CA LEU A 128 -10.23 2.44 3.77
C LEU A 128 -10.12 3.88 4.27
N PHE A 129 -11.23 4.46 4.71
CA PHE A 129 -11.31 5.76 5.41
C PHE A 129 -10.79 6.98 4.64
N PHE A 130 -10.71 6.92 3.32
CA PHE A 130 -10.31 8.08 2.52
C PHE A 130 -11.35 9.20 2.62
N PRO A 131 -10.94 10.46 2.91
CA PRO A 131 -11.86 11.55 3.23
C PRO A 131 -12.68 12.03 2.02
N SER A 132 -12.13 11.96 0.80
CA SER A 132 -12.87 12.27 -0.43
C SER A 132 -12.40 11.42 -1.61
N HIS A 133 -13.35 11.02 -2.46
CA HIS A 133 -13.06 10.23 -3.66
C HIS A 133 -12.78 11.10 -4.89
N GLU A 134 -13.38 12.29 -4.93
CA GLU A 134 -13.21 13.24 -6.03
C GLU A 134 -11.76 13.71 -6.13
N GLU A 135 -11.09 13.89 -4.99
CA GLU A 135 -9.67 14.27 -4.93
C GLU A 135 -8.76 13.08 -5.24
N LEU A 136 -9.12 11.87 -4.82
CA LEU A 136 -8.27 10.69 -4.98
C LEU A 136 -7.96 10.38 -6.45
N PHE A 137 -8.98 10.41 -7.31
CA PHE A 137 -8.84 10.16 -8.74
C PHE A 137 -8.86 11.44 -9.58
N SER A 138 -8.59 12.60 -8.97
CA SER A 138 -8.83 13.93 -9.56
C SER A 138 -7.95 14.37 -10.73
N MET A 139 -6.88 13.63 -11.08
CA MET A 139 -5.88 14.13 -12.04
C MET A 139 -6.28 13.90 -13.51
N GLU A 140 -6.38 15.01 -14.24
CA GLU A 140 -6.67 15.05 -15.68
C GLU A 140 -5.59 14.29 -16.49
N GLY A 141 -6.02 13.52 -17.49
CA GLY A 141 -5.14 12.71 -18.35
C GLY A 141 -4.56 11.44 -17.71
N CYS A 142 -4.71 11.25 -16.40
CA CYS A 142 -4.21 10.05 -15.72
C CYS A 142 -5.08 8.84 -15.98
N LEU A 143 -6.40 9.03 -16.13
CA LEU A 143 -7.32 7.92 -16.35
C LEU A 143 -7.03 7.21 -17.68
N GLU A 144 -6.84 7.95 -18.77
CA GLU A 144 -6.50 7.41 -20.08
C GLU A 144 -5.13 6.74 -20.07
N LYS A 145 -4.13 7.36 -19.43
CA LYS A 145 -2.78 6.80 -19.29
C LYS A 145 -2.77 5.46 -18.53
N HIS A 146 -3.68 5.29 -17.57
CA HIS A 146 -3.73 4.12 -16.70
C HIS A 146 -4.89 3.16 -17.01
N ALA A 147 -5.64 3.39 -18.10
CA ALA A 147 -6.80 2.57 -18.46
C ALA A 147 -6.49 1.07 -18.51
N GLY A 148 -5.35 0.69 -19.12
CA GLY A 148 -4.92 -0.71 -19.18
C GLY A 148 -4.62 -1.32 -17.80
N LYS A 149 -4.13 -0.52 -16.84
CA LYS A 149 -3.86 -0.97 -15.47
C LYS A 149 -5.14 -1.05 -14.65
N LEU A 150 -6.05 -0.07 -14.82
CA LEU A 150 -7.38 -0.11 -14.21
C LEU A 150 -8.17 -1.34 -14.66
N ALA A 151 -8.07 -1.72 -15.93
CA ALA A 151 -8.72 -2.92 -16.47
C ALA A 151 -8.19 -4.24 -15.88
N MET A 152 -7.01 -4.23 -15.23
CA MET A 152 -6.50 -5.39 -14.51
C MET A 152 -7.09 -5.50 -13.10
N ILE A 153 -7.58 -4.39 -12.54
CA ILE A 153 -8.29 -4.39 -11.26
C ILE A 153 -9.71 -4.88 -11.52
N LYS A 154 -9.98 -6.10 -11.08
CA LYS A 154 -11.31 -6.71 -11.15
C LYS A 154 -12.21 -6.14 -10.08
N GLU A 155 -11.68 -5.92 -8.88
CA GLU A 155 -12.47 -5.48 -7.73
C GLU A 155 -11.89 -4.23 -7.05
N LEU A 156 -12.71 -3.18 -6.96
CA LEU A 156 -12.44 -2.00 -6.15
C LEU A 156 -13.37 -2.01 -4.93
N GLN A 157 -12.79 -2.07 -3.73
CA GLN A 157 -13.54 -1.95 -2.48
C GLN A 157 -13.29 -0.57 -1.85
N LEU A 158 -14.38 0.13 -1.56
CA LEU A 158 -14.36 1.47 -0.99
C LEU A 158 -15.06 1.40 0.38
N TYR A 159 -14.29 1.58 1.45
CA TYR A 159 -14.80 1.62 2.81
C TYR A 159 -14.87 3.07 3.27
N TRP A 160 -16.06 3.65 3.17
CA TRP A 160 -16.30 5.07 3.45
C TRP A 160 -17.43 5.28 4.44
N HIS A 161 -17.43 6.47 5.03
CA HIS A 161 -18.52 6.95 5.88
C HIS A 161 -19.74 7.46 5.10
N TYR A 162 -19.65 7.71 3.79
CA TYR A 162 -20.73 8.34 2.98
C TYR A 162 -21.31 7.42 1.90
N HIS A 163 -22.60 7.58 1.58
CA HIS A 163 -23.37 6.76 0.64
C HIS A 163 -22.88 6.83 -0.83
N LEU A 164 -22.85 5.68 -1.52
CA LEU A 164 -22.52 5.50 -2.95
C LEU A 164 -23.29 6.41 -3.94
N GLU A 165 -24.46 6.92 -3.55
CA GLU A 165 -25.36 7.71 -4.40
C GLU A 165 -24.68 8.98 -4.97
N GLN A 166 -23.57 9.43 -4.39
CA GLN A 166 -22.79 10.55 -4.91
C GLN A 166 -21.79 10.15 -6.00
N LEU A 167 -21.36 8.87 -6.08
CA LEU A 167 -20.40 8.40 -7.10
C LEU A 167 -21.01 8.15 -8.47
N CYS A 168 -22.31 7.84 -8.51
CA CYS A 168 -23.01 7.55 -9.76
C CYS A 168 -23.62 8.81 -10.40
N LYS A 169 -23.33 10.01 -9.87
CA LYS A 169 -23.77 11.27 -10.48
C LYS A 169 -23.04 11.49 -11.81
N GLN A 170 -23.72 12.10 -12.78
CA GLN A 170 -23.18 12.33 -14.13
C GLN A 170 -21.85 13.11 -14.15
N ASP A 171 -21.56 13.91 -13.13
CA ASP A 171 -20.32 14.69 -13.01
C ASP A 171 -19.24 14.02 -12.14
N SER A 172 -19.46 12.77 -11.70
CA SER A 172 -18.47 12.10 -10.85
C SER A 172 -17.22 11.72 -11.65
N LYS A 173 -16.06 12.12 -11.13
CA LYS A 173 -14.75 11.72 -11.66
C LYS A 173 -14.50 10.22 -11.61
N LEU A 174 -15.30 9.46 -10.85
CA LEU A 174 -15.23 8.01 -10.78
C LEU A 174 -16.02 7.30 -11.88
N GLY A 175 -17.00 7.96 -12.49
CA GLY A 175 -17.84 7.36 -13.52
C GLY A 175 -17.04 6.64 -14.62
N PRO A 176 -15.99 7.28 -15.19
CA PRO A 176 -15.15 6.65 -16.19
C PRO A 176 -14.27 5.50 -15.68
N ILE A 177 -14.10 5.32 -14.36
CA ILE A 177 -13.34 4.20 -13.79
C ILE A 177 -14.18 2.92 -13.80
N PHE A 178 -15.50 3.04 -13.61
CA PHE A 178 -16.40 1.89 -13.50
C PHE A 178 -16.45 1.02 -14.75
N GLN A 179 -16.15 1.58 -15.92
CA GLN A 179 -16.09 0.79 -17.17
C GLN A 179 -14.93 -0.24 -17.18
N TYR A 180 -13.95 -0.07 -16.30
CA TYR A 180 -12.77 -0.95 -16.22
C TYR A 180 -12.87 -2.02 -15.14
N LEU A 181 -13.83 -1.90 -14.22
CA LEU A 181 -13.97 -2.77 -13.05
C LEU A 181 -15.04 -3.85 -13.30
N GLU A 182 -14.79 -5.07 -12.85
CA GLU A 182 -15.83 -6.12 -12.82
C GLU A 182 -16.77 -5.92 -11.62
N ILE A 183 -16.20 -5.50 -10.49
CA ILE A 183 -16.90 -5.39 -9.21
C ILE A 183 -16.51 -4.09 -8.52
N LEU A 184 -17.53 -3.31 -8.15
CA LEU A 184 -17.41 -2.19 -7.21
C LEU A 184 -18.17 -2.55 -5.94
N LYS A 185 -17.47 -2.65 -4.80
CA LYS A 185 -18.13 -2.84 -3.49
C LYS A 185 -17.94 -1.58 -2.66
N GLN A 186 -19.05 -1.00 -2.22
CA GLN A 186 -19.02 -0.17 -1.02
C GLN A 186 -19.23 -1.08 0.18
N LYS A 187 -18.38 -0.92 1.18
CA LYS A 187 -18.60 -1.54 2.48
C LYS A 187 -18.76 -0.43 3.51
N LEU A 188 -19.89 -0.45 4.21
CA LEU A 188 -20.03 0.31 5.43
C LEU A 188 -19.10 -0.33 6.45
N TRP A 189 -18.31 0.49 7.15
CA TRP A 189 -17.53 -0.02 8.26
C TRP A 189 -18.53 -0.40 9.36
N CYS A 190 -18.77 -1.70 9.53
CA CYS A 190 -19.44 -2.23 10.71
C CYS A 190 -18.33 -2.69 11.66
N ASP A 191 -18.28 -2.04 12.82
CA ASP A 191 -17.35 -2.32 13.91
C ASP A 191 -17.23 -3.84 14.14
N SER A 192 -16.00 -4.35 14.10
CA SER A 192 -15.62 -5.69 14.56
C SER A 192 -14.84 -5.57 15.85
#